data_AF-A0A3S0AYL6-F1
#
_entry.id   AF-A0A3S0AYL6-F1
#
_cell.length_a   1.000
_cell.length_b   1.000
_cell.length_c   1.000
_cell.angle_alpha   90.00
_cell.angle_beta   90.00
_cell.angle_gamma   90.00
#
_symmetry.space_group_name_H-M   'P 1'
#
loop_
_entity.id
_entity.type
_entity.pdbx_description
1 polymer ?
#
loop_
_entity_poly.entity_id
_entity_poly.type
_entity_poly.pdbx_seq_one_letter_code
_entity_poly.pdbx_strand_id
1 'polypeptide(L)'
;MNRRNIIKGILGFLGLGSAALAENLQPKKNIENAVYNRFRLGEKTYYAMNGEVYLSCENNIKTYWKNGKIHRDNNLPAVIYKDGSKEWYCKGKRHRENGPAVVYSNGNKEYWINGKRHRIDGPAIENHEFKAWFFDGKIHRDNLPAIERINGHNEYWCQGIRKNDEWLMNS
;
A
#
# COMPACT_ATOMS: atom_id res chain seq x y z
N MET A 1 8.22 28.22 -10.38
CA MET A 1 9.38 27.51 -9.81
C MET A 1 10.44 27.32 -10.89
N ASN A 2 11.72 27.65 -10.66
CA ASN A 2 12.78 27.55 -11.68
C ASN A 2 13.25 26.08 -11.86
N ARG A 3 13.70 25.71 -13.07
CA ARG A 3 14.22 24.38 -13.46
C ARG A 3 15.23 23.80 -12.47
N ARG A 4 16.10 24.64 -11.90
CA ARG A 4 17.08 24.23 -10.87
C ARG A 4 16.40 23.65 -9.60
N ASN A 5 15.32 24.27 -9.14
CA ASN A 5 14.60 23.81 -7.94
C ASN A 5 13.82 22.52 -8.21
N ILE A 6 13.28 22.37 -9.43
CA ILE A 6 12.61 21.13 -9.86
C ILE A 6 13.60 19.96 -9.83
N ILE A 7 14.78 20.14 -10.42
CA ILE A 7 15.83 19.11 -10.45
C ILE A 7 16.27 18.74 -9.03
N LYS A 8 16.53 19.74 -8.16
CA LYS A 8 16.90 19.49 -6.76
C LYS A 8 15.88 18.63 -6.00
N GLY A 9 14.59 18.92 -6.16
CA GLY A 9 13.53 18.13 -5.50
C GLY A 9 13.51 16.66 -5.96
N ILE A 10 13.61 16.43 -7.27
CA ILE A 10 13.61 15.07 -7.82
C ILE A 10 14.87 14.29 -7.38
N LEU A 11 16.02 14.94 -7.34
CA LEU A 11 17.26 14.31 -6.85
C LEU A 11 17.17 13.92 -5.38
N GLY A 12 16.58 14.78 -4.54
CA GLY A 12 16.33 14.48 -3.14
C GLY A 12 15.44 13.23 -2.97
N PHE A 13 14.47 13.04 -3.86
CA PHE A 13 13.64 11.83 -3.89
C PHE A 13 14.43 10.57 -4.32
N LEU A 14 15.28 10.70 -5.34
CA LEU A 14 16.01 9.55 -5.91
C LEU A 14 17.33 9.22 -5.19
N GLY A 15 17.82 10.11 -4.32
CA GLY A 15 19.15 9.98 -3.71
C GLY A 15 20.31 10.10 -4.72
N LEU A 16 20.13 10.80 -5.83
CA LEU A 16 21.09 10.89 -6.94
C LEU A 16 21.81 12.25 -7.03
N GLY A 17 22.95 12.27 -7.73
CA GLY A 17 23.68 13.49 -8.12
C GLY A 17 23.10 14.19 -9.36
N SER A 18 23.38 15.49 -9.53
CA SER A 18 22.54 16.39 -10.35
C SER A 18 22.68 16.35 -11.86
N ALA A 19 23.78 15.84 -12.42
CA ALA A 19 24.09 16.01 -13.83
C ALA A 19 23.24 15.09 -14.75
N ALA A 20 23.20 13.79 -14.47
CA ALA A 20 22.57 12.79 -15.35
C ALA A 20 21.04 12.92 -15.48
N LEU A 21 20.38 13.48 -14.47
CA LEU A 21 18.92 13.62 -14.46
C LEU A 21 18.44 14.81 -15.29
N ALA A 22 19.22 15.90 -15.34
CA ALA A 22 18.82 17.14 -16.00
C ALA A 22 18.63 16.98 -17.51
N GLU A 23 19.39 16.09 -18.13
CA GLU A 23 19.33 15.74 -19.56
C GLU A 23 18.10 14.89 -19.89
N ASN A 24 17.61 14.08 -18.93
CA ASN A 24 16.50 13.16 -19.14
C ASN A 24 15.11 13.76 -18.86
N LEU A 25 15.05 15.00 -18.34
CA LEU A 25 13.78 15.67 -18.01
C LEU A 25 13.07 16.19 -19.27
N GLN A 26 11.91 15.63 -19.57
CA GLN A 26 11.04 16.08 -20.66
C GLN A 26 9.75 16.68 -20.10
N PRO A 27 9.54 18.00 -20.19
CA PRO A 27 8.29 18.63 -19.75
C PRO A 27 7.14 18.22 -20.67
N LYS A 28 5.98 17.95 -20.08
CA LYS A 28 4.74 17.58 -20.75
C LYS A 28 3.56 18.31 -20.10
N LYS A 29 2.55 18.65 -20.90
CA LYS A 29 1.26 19.16 -20.42
C LYS A 29 0.29 18.00 -20.23
N ASN A 30 -0.54 18.04 -19.18
CA ASN A 30 -1.67 17.12 -19.00
C ASN A 30 -3.00 17.79 -19.44
N ILE A 31 -4.13 17.07 -19.28
CA ILE A 31 -5.48 17.50 -19.69
C ILE A 31 -5.93 18.78 -18.95
N GLU A 32 -5.38 19.05 -17.76
CA GLU A 32 -5.67 20.22 -16.93
C GLU A 32 -4.63 21.35 -17.12
N ASN A 33 -3.85 21.34 -18.20
CA ASN A 33 -2.74 22.27 -18.47
C ASN A 33 -1.60 22.27 -17.42
N ALA A 34 -1.61 21.37 -16.44
CA ALA A 34 -0.51 21.23 -15.50
C ALA A 34 0.72 20.64 -16.21
N VAL A 35 1.86 21.32 -16.03
CA VAL A 35 3.15 20.91 -16.58
C VAL A 35 3.80 19.92 -15.61
N TYR A 36 3.99 18.69 -16.07
CA TYR A 36 4.78 17.67 -15.36
C TYR A 36 6.06 17.36 -16.14
N ASN A 37 7.04 16.80 -15.45
CA ASN A 37 8.27 16.31 -16.04
C ASN A 37 8.23 14.79 -16.05
N ARG A 38 8.58 14.19 -17.19
CA ARG A 38 8.77 12.75 -17.33
C ARG A 38 10.25 12.47 -17.53
N PHE A 39 10.78 11.47 -16.85
CA PHE A 39 12.14 10.98 -17.05
C PHE A 39 12.21 9.47 -16.79
N ARG A 40 13.23 8.82 -17.33
CA ARG A 40 13.44 7.37 -17.18
C ARG A 40 14.77 7.14 -16.46
N LEU A 41 14.81 6.15 -15.57
CA LEU A 41 16.01 5.66 -14.92
C LEU A 41 15.98 4.13 -14.93
N GLY A 42 16.82 3.52 -15.77
CA GLY A 42 16.74 2.09 -16.05
C GLY A 42 15.37 1.71 -16.65
N GLU A 43 14.69 0.74 -16.04
CA GLU A 43 13.35 0.30 -16.46
C GLU A 43 12.21 1.16 -15.88
N LYS A 44 12.52 2.04 -14.92
CA LYS A 44 11.53 2.87 -14.23
C LYS A 44 11.30 4.16 -14.97
N THR A 45 10.04 4.51 -15.18
CA THR A 45 9.61 5.83 -15.66
C THR A 45 9.01 6.61 -14.50
N TYR A 46 9.43 7.86 -14.32
CA TYR A 46 8.96 8.75 -13.27
C TYR A 46 8.23 9.96 -13.85
N TYR A 47 7.26 10.43 -13.08
CA TYR A 47 6.47 11.62 -13.36
C TYR A 47 6.57 12.53 -12.14
N ALA A 48 7.04 13.75 -12.38
CA ALA A 48 7.23 14.75 -11.34
C ALA A 48 6.47 16.04 -11.66
N MET A 49 5.86 16.64 -10.65
CA MET A 49 5.17 17.93 -10.76
C MET A 49 5.75 18.84 -9.68
N ASN A 50 6.09 20.08 -10.04
CA ASN A 50 6.69 21.04 -9.11
C ASN A 50 7.94 20.52 -8.36
N GLY A 51 8.74 19.66 -9.00
CA GLY A 51 9.95 19.09 -8.40
C GLY A 51 9.72 17.87 -7.50
N GLU A 52 8.47 17.43 -7.33
CA GLU A 52 8.13 16.25 -6.55
C GLU A 52 7.69 15.11 -7.48
N VAL A 53 8.26 13.93 -7.27
CA VAL A 53 7.78 12.70 -7.93
C VAL A 53 6.43 12.34 -7.32
N TYR A 54 5.42 12.18 -8.18
CA TYR A 54 4.06 11.78 -7.76
C TYR A 54 3.64 10.41 -8.32
N LEU A 55 4.31 9.93 -9.37
CA LEU A 55 4.02 8.64 -9.99
C LEU A 55 5.32 8.03 -10.53
N SER A 56 5.49 6.74 -10.29
CA SER A 56 6.47 5.90 -10.97
C SER A 56 5.79 4.70 -11.63
N CYS A 57 6.30 4.31 -12.78
CA CYS A 57 5.86 3.15 -13.53
C CYS A 57 7.05 2.22 -13.77
N GLU A 58 6.94 0.95 -13.38
CA GLU A 58 7.96 -0.07 -13.56
C GLU A 58 7.26 -1.40 -13.79
N ASN A 59 7.62 -2.13 -14.86
CA ASN A 59 7.04 -3.45 -15.15
C ASN A 59 5.49 -3.49 -15.12
N ASN A 60 4.87 -2.41 -15.62
CA ASN A 60 3.41 -2.17 -15.59
C ASN A 60 2.78 -1.99 -14.20
N ILE A 61 3.60 -1.84 -13.16
CA ILE A 61 3.17 -1.44 -11.81
C ILE A 61 3.18 0.08 -11.75
N LYS A 62 2.06 0.68 -11.33
CA LYS A 62 1.95 2.12 -11.07
C LYS A 62 2.02 2.35 -9.56
N THR A 63 2.97 3.17 -9.12
CA THR A 63 3.13 3.57 -7.71
C THR A 63 2.98 5.07 -7.58
N TYR A 64 2.11 5.51 -6.67
CA TYR A 64 1.81 6.90 -6.40
C TYR A 64 2.51 7.38 -5.13
N TRP A 65 3.02 8.60 -5.19
CA TRP A 65 3.89 9.17 -4.18
C TRP A 65 3.37 10.53 -3.72
N LYS A 66 3.53 10.83 -2.44
CA LYS A 66 3.30 12.16 -1.84
C LYS A 66 4.35 12.38 -0.76
N ASN A 67 5.02 13.53 -0.80
CA ASN A 67 6.09 13.88 0.15
C ASN A 67 7.15 12.76 0.29
N GLY A 68 7.54 12.15 -0.84
CA GLY A 68 8.51 11.07 -0.89
C GLY A 68 8.08 9.71 -0.34
N LYS A 69 6.81 9.55 0.04
CA LYS A 69 6.26 8.28 0.56
C LYS A 69 5.13 7.77 -0.32
N ILE A 70 4.95 6.45 -0.38
CA ILE A 70 3.82 5.84 -1.10
C ILE A 70 2.53 6.31 -0.44
N HIS A 71 1.69 6.98 -1.21
CA HIS A 71 0.44 7.58 -0.74
C HIS A 71 -0.39 8.05 -1.92
N ARG A 72 -1.71 7.95 -1.81
CA ARG A 72 -2.65 8.56 -2.76
C ARG A 72 -3.93 9.00 -2.06
N ASP A 73 -4.33 10.25 -2.31
CA ASP A 73 -5.56 10.83 -1.74
C ASP A 73 -6.83 10.24 -2.40
N ASN A 74 -8.00 10.64 -1.88
CA ASN A 74 -9.32 10.33 -2.44
C ASN A 74 -9.67 8.83 -2.48
N ASN A 75 -9.17 8.06 -1.49
CA ASN A 75 -9.42 6.61 -1.38
C ASN A 75 -9.00 5.80 -2.63
N LEU A 76 -8.06 6.34 -3.40
CA LEU A 76 -7.51 5.68 -4.59
C LEU A 76 -6.33 4.77 -4.22
N PRO A 77 -6.12 3.65 -4.95
CA PRO A 77 -4.99 2.77 -4.71
C PRO A 77 -3.68 3.50 -5.01
N ALA A 78 -2.73 3.37 -4.08
CA ALA A 78 -1.40 3.94 -4.20
C ALA A 78 -0.44 3.02 -4.97
N VAL A 79 -0.71 1.71 -5.03
CA VAL A 79 -0.02 0.77 -5.92
C VAL A 79 -1.06 0.00 -6.73
N ILE A 80 -0.83 -0.08 -8.04
CA ILE A 80 -1.68 -0.83 -8.97
C ILE A 80 -0.79 -1.77 -9.77
N TYR A 81 -1.05 -3.06 -9.66
CA TYR A 81 -0.30 -4.12 -10.33
C TYR A 81 -0.93 -4.47 -11.69
N LYS A 82 -0.12 -5.11 -12.55
CA LYS A 82 -0.54 -5.54 -13.90
C LYS A 82 -1.67 -6.56 -13.85
N ASP A 83 -1.68 -7.44 -12.86
CA ASP A 83 -2.69 -8.48 -12.66
C ASP A 83 -4.04 -7.92 -12.16
N GLY A 84 -4.11 -6.63 -11.85
CA GLY A 84 -5.30 -5.98 -11.29
C GLY A 84 -5.29 -5.88 -9.77
N SER A 85 -4.29 -6.45 -9.09
CA SER A 85 -4.10 -6.28 -7.65
C SER A 85 -3.87 -4.80 -7.32
N LYS A 86 -4.34 -4.38 -6.13
CA LYS A 86 -4.32 -2.98 -5.68
C LYS A 86 -3.92 -2.92 -4.22
N GLU A 87 -3.09 -1.93 -3.89
CA GLU A 87 -2.73 -1.61 -2.52
C GLU A 87 -2.97 -0.13 -2.20
N TRP A 88 -3.44 0.11 -0.98
CA TRP A 88 -3.70 1.45 -0.43
C TRP A 88 -2.67 1.76 0.65
N TYR A 89 -2.06 2.93 0.52
CA TYR A 89 -1.05 3.43 1.45
C TYR A 89 -1.39 4.85 1.88
N CYS A 90 -1.11 5.14 3.15
CA CYS A 90 -1.11 6.49 3.69
C CYS A 90 0.23 6.75 4.39
N LYS A 91 0.94 7.82 3.98
CA LYS A 91 2.24 8.22 4.56
C LYS A 91 3.26 7.07 4.59
N GLY A 92 3.30 6.26 3.53
CA GLY A 92 4.20 5.12 3.38
C GLY A 92 3.81 3.86 4.15
N LYS A 93 2.68 3.86 4.85
CA LYS A 93 2.16 2.68 5.56
C LYS A 93 0.92 2.16 4.88
N ARG A 94 0.79 0.84 4.73
CA ARG A 94 -0.42 0.21 4.23
C ARG A 94 -1.60 0.58 5.14
N HIS A 95 -2.63 1.20 4.59
CA HIS A 95 -3.69 1.82 5.37
C HIS A 95 -4.92 2.06 4.50
N ARG A 96 -6.11 1.68 4.99
CA ARG A 96 -7.40 2.11 4.42
C ARG A 96 -8.53 1.99 5.44
N GLU A 97 -9.23 3.09 5.74
CA GLU A 97 -10.33 3.12 6.72
C GLU A 97 -11.59 2.43 6.18
N ASN A 98 -12.00 2.76 4.95
CA ASN A 98 -13.29 2.36 4.40
C ASN A 98 -13.20 1.13 3.48
N GLY A 99 -12.33 0.17 3.78
CA GLY A 99 -12.21 -1.06 3.02
C GLY A 99 -10.85 -1.76 3.10
N PRO A 100 -10.63 -2.80 2.28
CA PRO A 100 -9.37 -3.53 2.28
C PRO A 100 -8.24 -2.66 1.76
N ALA A 101 -7.10 -2.69 2.45
CA ALA A 101 -5.88 -2.01 2.04
C ALA A 101 -5.06 -2.82 1.04
N VAL A 102 -5.37 -4.11 0.85
CA VAL A 102 -4.90 -4.95 -0.25
C VAL A 102 -6.10 -5.67 -0.86
N VAL A 103 -6.21 -5.60 -2.18
CA VAL A 103 -7.15 -6.41 -2.96
C VAL A 103 -6.35 -7.13 -4.02
N TYR A 104 -6.33 -8.46 -3.94
CA TYR A 104 -5.64 -9.29 -4.91
C TYR A 104 -6.55 -9.55 -6.12
N SER A 105 -5.93 -9.83 -7.26
CA SER A 105 -6.60 -10.17 -8.52
C SER A 105 -7.53 -11.39 -8.41
N ASN A 106 -7.19 -12.34 -7.53
CA ASN A 106 -8.00 -13.51 -7.22
C ASN A 106 -9.16 -13.24 -6.25
N GLY A 107 -9.37 -12.00 -5.81
CA GLY A 107 -10.45 -11.61 -4.89
C GLY A 107 -10.11 -11.68 -3.41
N ASN A 108 -8.92 -12.19 -3.03
CA ASN A 108 -8.46 -12.15 -1.65
C ASN A 108 -8.31 -10.69 -1.17
N LYS A 109 -8.53 -10.46 0.12
CA LYS A 109 -8.51 -9.12 0.73
C LYS A 109 -7.72 -9.12 2.02
N GLU A 110 -7.00 -8.02 2.25
CA GLU A 110 -6.41 -7.73 3.55
C GLU A 110 -6.75 -6.32 4.00
N TYR A 111 -7.04 -6.19 5.29
CA TYR A 111 -7.41 -4.93 5.93
C TYR A 111 -6.27 -4.48 6.84
N TRP A 112 -5.84 -3.24 6.64
CA TRP A 112 -4.72 -2.67 7.34
C TRP A 112 -5.04 -1.24 7.74
N ILE A 113 -4.66 -0.88 8.97
CA ILE A 113 -4.71 0.47 9.49
C ILE A 113 -3.31 0.80 10.01
N ASN A 114 -2.73 1.88 9.50
CA ASN A 114 -1.44 2.41 9.95
C ASN A 114 -0.30 1.38 9.93
N GLY A 115 -0.29 0.48 8.93
CA GLY A 115 0.72 -0.56 8.77
C GLY A 115 0.50 -1.80 9.62
N LYS A 116 -0.62 -1.90 10.34
CA LYS A 116 -0.99 -3.08 11.13
C LYS A 116 -2.24 -3.72 10.56
N ARG A 117 -2.28 -5.06 10.48
CA ARG A 117 -3.49 -5.79 10.13
C ARG A 117 -4.54 -5.52 11.21
N HIS A 118 -5.70 -5.04 10.77
CA HIS A 118 -6.76 -4.64 11.69
C HIS A 118 -8.07 -4.46 10.94
N ARG A 119 -9.16 -4.89 11.57
CA ARG A 119 -10.53 -4.59 11.16
C ARG A 119 -11.45 -4.74 12.37
N ILE A 120 -12.35 -3.79 12.58
CA ILE A 120 -13.25 -3.77 13.74
C ILE A 120 -14.37 -4.81 13.56
N ASP A 121 -15.06 -4.76 12.41
CA ASP A 121 -16.30 -5.54 12.21
C ASP A 121 -16.10 -6.81 11.38
N GLY A 122 -14.90 -7.41 11.38
CA GLY A 122 -14.67 -8.60 10.58
C GLY A 122 -13.21 -9.05 10.54
N PRO A 123 -12.92 -10.09 9.74
CA PRO A 123 -11.57 -10.59 9.59
C PRO A 123 -10.69 -9.57 8.87
N ALA A 124 -9.44 -9.45 9.33
CA ALA A 124 -8.45 -8.62 8.66
C ALA A 124 -7.82 -9.33 7.44
N ILE A 125 -8.00 -10.64 7.31
CA ILE A 125 -7.65 -11.42 6.11
C ILE A 125 -8.87 -12.21 5.67
N GLU A 126 -9.26 -12.06 4.41
CA GLU A 126 -10.30 -12.86 3.75
C GLU A 126 -9.71 -13.46 2.48
N ASN A 127 -9.59 -14.79 2.44
CA ASN A 127 -9.31 -15.52 1.22
C ASN A 127 -10.24 -16.74 1.12
N HIS A 128 -10.08 -17.51 0.05
CA HIS A 128 -10.92 -18.69 -0.21
C HIS A 128 -10.65 -19.87 0.75
N GLU A 129 -9.51 -19.89 1.45
CA GLU A 129 -9.13 -20.98 2.35
C GLU A 129 -9.49 -20.69 3.81
N PHE A 130 -9.34 -19.43 4.23
CA PHE A 130 -9.54 -19.04 5.62
C PHE A 130 -9.88 -17.55 5.80
N LYS A 131 -10.43 -17.26 6.98
CA LYS A 131 -10.59 -15.91 7.53
C LYS A 131 -9.73 -15.79 8.78
N ALA A 132 -9.09 -14.64 8.97
CA ALA A 132 -8.29 -14.40 10.17
C ALA A 132 -8.52 -12.99 10.74
N TRP A 133 -8.68 -12.91 12.06
CA TRP A 133 -8.96 -11.70 12.83
C TRP A 133 -7.70 -11.20 13.50
N PHE A 134 -7.52 -9.87 13.45
CA PHE A 134 -6.35 -9.20 13.99
C PHE A 134 -6.75 -7.95 14.76
N PHE A 135 -6.12 -7.75 15.91
CA PHE A 135 -6.20 -6.51 16.69
C PHE A 135 -4.79 -5.96 16.88
N ASP A 136 -4.59 -4.69 16.52
CA ASP A 136 -3.29 -4.01 16.57
C ASP A 136 -2.13 -4.81 15.94
N GLY A 137 -2.40 -5.50 14.83
CA GLY A 137 -1.41 -6.31 14.10
C GLY A 137 -1.14 -7.70 14.68
N LYS A 138 -1.79 -8.08 15.79
CA LYS A 138 -1.70 -9.41 16.40
C LYS A 138 -2.94 -10.23 16.10
N ILE A 139 -2.78 -11.54 15.87
CA ILE A 139 -3.93 -12.45 15.73
C ILE A 139 -4.70 -12.45 17.05
N HIS A 140 -5.97 -12.07 17.00
CA HIS A 140 -6.80 -11.91 18.19
C HIS A 140 -8.27 -11.84 17.80
N ARG A 141 -9.11 -12.52 18.58
CA ARG A 141 -10.56 -12.38 18.55
C ARG A 141 -11.13 -12.81 19.89
N ASP A 142 -12.02 -12.00 20.45
CA ASP A 142 -12.67 -12.34 21.72
C ASP A 142 -13.72 -13.44 21.52
N ASN A 143 -13.65 -14.47 22.37
CA ASN A 143 -14.63 -15.55 22.54
C ASN A 143 -14.97 -16.36 21.27
N LEU A 144 -14.25 -16.15 20.16
CA LEU A 144 -14.49 -16.76 18.86
C LEU A 144 -13.14 -17.15 18.22
N PRO A 145 -13.14 -18.05 17.22
CA PRO A 145 -11.92 -18.40 16.51
C PRO A 145 -11.29 -17.18 15.84
N ALA A 146 -10.01 -16.92 16.13
CA ALA A 146 -9.27 -15.89 15.46
C ALA A 146 -8.79 -16.33 14.06
N ILE A 147 -8.85 -17.64 13.77
CA ILE A 147 -8.69 -18.20 12.43
C ILE A 147 -9.83 -19.20 12.20
N GLU A 148 -10.55 -19.03 11.09
CA GLU A 148 -11.59 -19.96 10.63
C GLU A 148 -11.18 -20.49 9.25
N ARG A 149 -10.99 -21.81 9.11
CA ARG A 149 -10.63 -22.45 7.83
C ARG A 149 -11.85 -23.09 7.19
N ILE A 150 -11.84 -23.19 5.86
CA ILE A 150 -12.94 -23.78 5.08
C ILE A 150 -13.18 -25.26 5.39
N ASN A 151 -12.14 -25.97 5.83
CA ASN A 151 -12.23 -27.37 6.25
C ASN A 151 -12.84 -27.55 7.66
N GLY A 152 -13.30 -26.47 8.30
CA GLY A 152 -13.88 -26.48 9.65
C GLY A 152 -12.85 -26.42 10.78
N HIS A 153 -11.55 -26.43 10.48
CA HIS A 153 -10.52 -26.28 11.51
C HIS A 153 -10.41 -24.83 11.98
N ASN A 154 -10.60 -24.62 13.29
CA ASN A 154 -10.60 -23.32 13.93
C ASN A 154 -9.40 -23.16 14.87
N GLU A 155 -8.85 -21.96 14.95
CA GLU A 155 -7.80 -21.63 15.90
C GLU A 155 -8.19 -20.40 16.73
N TYR A 156 -7.99 -20.51 18.04
CA TYR A 156 -8.32 -19.46 19.01
C TYR A 156 -7.02 -18.75 19.42
N TRP A 157 -7.04 -17.42 19.40
CA TRP A 157 -5.88 -16.60 19.71
C TRP A 157 -6.32 -15.35 20.47
N CYS A 158 -5.52 -14.95 21.45
CA CYS A 158 -5.69 -13.68 22.14
C CYS A 158 -4.35 -12.95 22.27
N GLN A 159 -4.27 -11.71 21.77
CA GLN A 159 -3.07 -10.89 21.81
C GLN A 159 -1.82 -11.57 21.22
N GLY A 160 -2.02 -12.35 20.15
CA GLY A 160 -0.96 -13.09 19.46
C GLY A 160 -0.54 -14.40 20.14
N ILE A 161 -1.24 -14.82 21.20
CA ILE A 161 -0.98 -16.09 21.90
C ILE A 161 -2.09 -17.09 21.52
N ARG A 162 -1.69 -18.22 20.95
CA ARG A 162 -2.59 -19.33 20.63
C ARG A 162 -3.15 -19.94 21.91
N LYS A 163 -4.46 -20.21 21.91
CA LYS A 163 -5.17 -20.88 23.00
C LYS A 163 -5.33 -22.36 22.68
N ASN A 164 -5.19 -23.18 23.71
CA ASN A 164 -5.44 -24.62 23.65
C ASN A 164 -6.86 -24.93 24.15
N ASP A 165 -7.28 -26.17 23.97
CA ASP A 165 -8.64 -26.62 24.30
C ASP A 165 -8.95 -26.48 25.81
N GLU A 166 -7.95 -26.67 26.68
CA GLU A 166 -8.10 -26.45 28.12
C GLU A 166 -8.45 -25.01 28.50
N TRP A 167 -7.96 -24.02 27.74
CA TRP A 167 -8.31 -22.62 27.94
C TRP A 167 -9.77 -22.33 27.54
N LEU A 168 -10.26 -23.00 26.49
CA LEU A 168 -11.63 -22.84 25.99
C LEU A 168 -12.69 -23.47 26.89
N MET A 169 -12.33 -24.51 27.65
CA MET A 169 -13.26 -25.17 28.58
C MET A 169 -13.43 -24.43 29.91
N ASN A 170 -12.55 -23.48 30.23
CA ASN A 170 -12.51 -22.78 31.52
C ASN A 170 -12.80 -21.27 31.40
N SER A 171 -13.28 -20.80 30.24
CA SER A 171 -13.55 -19.38 29.92
C SER A 171 -15.03 -19.04 29.83
#